data_AF-A0A3A9HYV1-F1
#
_entry.id   AF-A0A3A9HYV1-F1
#
_cell.length_a   1.000
_cell.length_b   1.000
_cell.length_c   1.000
_cell.angle_alpha   90.00
_cell.angle_beta   90.00
_cell.angle_gamma   90.00
#
_symmetry.space_group_name_H-M   'P 1'
#
loop_
_entity.id
_entity.type
_entity.pdbx_description
1 polymer ?
#
loop_
_entity_poly.entity_id
_entity_poly.type
_entity_poly.pdbx_seq_one_letter_code
_entity_poly.pdbx_strand_id
1 'polypeptide(L)'
;MKALDRIRAAGIAVPPLDMCLEKRVPPGTGLGGGSGDAAALLDYLASAGYPVGRFAAEIGADVPFLLSRVSAALARGAGEKLSPLQASPAQWRVVVAIPTWRCVTADMFARLDEYFHDGWKSTSERACSEARQVFDRLVRGEFCGLLPNDFSDLLLRERGEYRALFADFYRSGAIAWGISGSGSSAFALWNKNDFRGFSTALPWVEDVLVF
;
A
#
# COMPACT_ATOMS: atom_id res chain seq x y z
N MET A 1 -19.50 11.05 5.62
CA MET A 1 -18.38 10.19 5.16
C MET A 1 -17.84 10.84 3.91
N LYS A 2 -16.54 11.17 3.85
CA LYS A 2 -15.94 12.01 2.78
C LYS A 2 -16.40 11.66 1.37
N ALA A 3 -16.49 10.37 1.03
CA ALA A 3 -16.97 9.90 -0.27
C ALA A 3 -18.43 10.30 -0.56
N LEU A 4 -19.37 9.96 0.34
CA LEU A 4 -20.79 10.35 0.19
C LEU A 4 -20.97 11.87 0.20
N ASP A 5 -20.23 12.58 1.05
CA ASP A 5 -20.31 14.03 1.16
C ASP A 5 -19.87 14.67 -0.18
N ARG A 6 -18.79 14.16 -0.79
CA ARG A 6 -18.32 14.58 -2.12
C ARG A 6 -19.31 14.28 -3.24
N ILE A 7 -19.92 13.09 -3.23
CA ILE A 7 -20.92 12.66 -4.23
C ILE A 7 -22.17 13.52 -4.16
N ARG A 8 -22.68 13.77 -2.95
CA ARG A 8 -23.87 14.61 -2.71
C ARG A 8 -23.62 16.07 -3.06
N ALA A 9 -22.43 16.60 -2.76
CA ALA A 9 -22.02 17.94 -3.18
C ALA A 9 -21.99 18.11 -4.71
N ALA A 10 -21.87 17.00 -5.48
CA ALA A 10 -21.97 17.01 -6.94
C ALA A 10 -23.42 16.94 -7.47
N GLY A 11 -24.42 17.05 -6.60
CA GLY A 11 -25.84 16.97 -6.96
C GLY A 11 -26.36 15.56 -7.22
N ILE A 12 -25.59 14.51 -6.88
CA ILE A 12 -26.05 13.13 -7.02
C ILE A 12 -26.85 12.74 -5.78
N ALA A 13 -28.15 12.54 -5.97
CA ALA A 13 -29.08 12.13 -4.91
C ALA A 13 -28.95 10.64 -4.58
N VAL A 14 -27.95 10.30 -3.75
CA VAL A 14 -27.85 8.98 -3.13
C VAL A 14 -28.75 8.95 -1.88
N PRO A 15 -29.69 7.99 -1.77
CA PRO A 15 -30.57 7.88 -0.60
C PRO A 15 -29.77 7.64 0.69
N PRO A 16 -30.39 7.77 1.87
CA PRO A 16 -29.81 7.28 3.10
C PRO A 16 -29.44 5.80 2.96
N LEU A 17 -28.23 5.44 3.41
CA LEU A 17 -27.72 4.08 3.39
C LEU A 17 -27.48 3.65 4.83
N ASP A 18 -27.91 2.45 5.17
CA ASP A 18 -27.43 1.74 6.35
C ASP A 18 -26.23 0.89 5.94
N MET A 19 -25.09 1.11 6.59
CA MET A 19 -23.80 0.55 6.18
C MET A 19 -23.09 -0.03 7.39
N CYS A 20 -22.68 -1.29 7.29
CA CYS A 20 -21.80 -1.93 8.25
C CYS A 20 -20.43 -2.17 7.60
N LEU A 21 -19.36 -1.85 8.32
CA LEU A 21 -18.00 -1.99 7.84
C LEU A 21 -17.20 -2.89 8.79
N GLU A 22 -16.84 -4.08 8.31
CA GLU A 22 -15.96 -5.00 9.03
C GLU A 22 -14.51 -4.75 8.62
N LYS A 23 -13.69 -4.23 9.54
CA LYS A 23 -12.26 -3.96 9.28
C LYS A 23 -11.43 -5.16 9.71
N ARG A 24 -10.77 -5.81 8.74
CA ARG A 24 -9.73 -6.84 9.01
C ARG A 24 -8.33 -6.25 9.18
N VAL A 25 -8.12 -5.05 8.65
CA VAL A 25 -6.86 -4.32 8.75
C VAL A 25 -7.14 -3.03 9.53
N PRO A 26 -6.40 -2.76 10.62
CA PRO A 26 -6.53 -1.51 11.35
C PRO A 26 -6.25 -0.28 10.47
N PRO A 27 -6.88 0.86 10.75
CA PRO A 27 -6.55 2.12 10.07
C PRO A 27 -5.12 2.58 10.38
N GLY A 28 -4.54 3.40 9.50
CA GLY A 28 -3.21 4.01 9.71
C GLY A 28 -2.01 3.07 9.53
N THR A 29 -2.21 1.93 8.87
CA THR A 29 -1.19 0.89 8.66
C THR A 29 -0.40 1.05 7.36
N GLY A 30 -0.78 1.99 6.48
CA GLY A 30 -0.17 2.15 5.16
C GLY A 30 -0.71 1.20 4.09
N LEU A 31 -1.68 0.34 4.42
CA LEU A 31 -2.25 -0.67 3.50
C LEU A 31 -3.46 -0.20 2.68
N GLY A 32 -3.72 1.12 2.62
CA GLY A 32 -4.82 1.68 1.82
C GLY A 32 -6.23 1.35 2.33
N GLY A 33 -6.39 0.92 3.58
CA GLY A 33 -7.67 0.41 4.11
C GLY A 33 -8.85 1.39 3.99
N GLY A 34 -8.64 2.69 4.23
CA GLY A 34 -9.71 3.70 4.09
C GLY A 34 -10.07 3.99 2.62
N SER A 35 -9.06 3.99 1.73
CA SER A 35 -9.27 4.07 0.28
C SER A 35 -10.04 2.85 -0.23
N GLY A 36 -9.81 1.67 0.37
CA GLY A 36 -10.54 0.44 0.05
C GLY A 36 -12.03 0.52 0.41
N ASP A 37 -12.34 1.08 1.58
CA ASP A 37 -13.74 1.30 1.98
C ASP A 37 -14.45 2.26 1.01
N ALA A 38 -13.76 3.34 0.61
CA ALA A 38 -14.29 4.29 -0.38
C ALA A 38 -14.46 3.65 -1.76
N ALA A 39 -13.51 2.83 -2.21
CA ALA A 39 -13.60 2.09 -3.46
C ALA A 39 -14.79 1.10 -3.43
N ALA A 40 -14.99 0.36 -2.34
CA ALA A 40 -16.12 -0.55 -2.19
C ALA A 40 -17.47 0.17 -2.27
N LEU A 41 -17.59 1.33 -1.61
CA LEU A 41 -18.80 2.16 -1.70
C LEU A 41 -19.04 2.67 -3.13
N LEU A 42 -18.00 3.15 -3.81
CA LEU A 42 -18.12 3.64 -5.19
C LEU A 42 -18.51 2.52 -6.16
N ASP A 43 -17.95 1.32 -5.98
CA ASP A 43 -18.27 0.13 -6.78
C ASP A 43 -19.74 -0.29 -6.59
N TYR A 44 -20.21 -0.30 -5.34
CA TYR A 44 -21.63 -0.56 -5.03
C TYR A 44 -22.56 0.46 -5.69
N LEU A 45 -22.29 1.74 -5.52
CA LEU A 45 -23.10 2.82 -6.10
C LEU A 45 -23.05 2.81 -7.64
N ALA A 46 -21.89 2.56 -8.24
CA ALA A 46 -21.76 2.42 -9.68
C ALA A 46 -22.59 1.24 -10.21
N SER A 47 -22.56 0.10 -9.50
CA SER A 47 -23.37 -1.08 -9.81
C SER A 47 -24.88 -0.82 -9.69
N ALA A 48 -25.29 0.12 -8.83
CA ALA A 48 -26.66 0.62 -8.72
C ALA A 48 -27.02 1.72 -9.75
N GLY A 49 -26.14 2.01 -10.71
CA GLY A 49 -26.38 2.95 -11.81
C GLY A 49 -25.98 4.41 -11.53
N TYR A 50 -25.32 4.70 -10.40
CA TYR A 50 -24.89 6.07 -10.10
C TYR A 50 -23.55 6.40 -10.80
N PRO A 51 -23.40 7.60 -11.40
CA PRO A 51 -22.20 8.00 -12.13
C PRO A 51 -21.08 8.49 -11.19
N VAL A 52 -20.60 7.61 -10.30
CA VAL A 52 -19.72 7.99 -9.18
C VAL A 52 -18.23 7.68 -9.39
N GLY A 53 -17.88 6.83 -10.36
CA GLY A 53 -16.48 6.43 -10.60
C GLY A 53 -15.54 7.60 -10.88
N ARG A 54 -16.05 8.69 -11.45
CA ARG A 54 -15.29 9.93 -11.73
C ARG A 54 -14.74 10.63 -10.48
N PHE A 55 -15.29 10.37 -9.30
CA PHE A 55 -14.85 11.00 -8.05
C PHE A 55 -13.71 10.24 -7.35
N ALA A 56 -13.29 9.09 -7.89
CA ALA A 56 -12.31 8.22 -7.25
C ALA A 56 -11.04 8.97 -6.83
N ALA A 57 -10.38 9.63 -7.81
CA ALA A 57 -9.15 10.37 -7.57
C ALA A 57 -9.31 11.57 -6.61
N GLU A 58 -10.50 12.18 -6.57
CA GLU A 58 -10.79 13.30 -5.66
C GLU A 58 -11.01 12.83 -4.22
N ILE A 59 -11.53 11.61 -4.04
CA ILE A 59 -11.79 11.04 -2.72
C ILE A 59 -10.47 10.60 -2.08
N GLY A 60 -9.60 9.94 -2.84
CA GLY A 60 -8.26 9.55 -2.40
C GLY A 60 -7.39 9.00 -3.52
N ALA A 61 -6.07 9.15 -3.38
CA ALA A 61 -5.12 8.77 -4.41
C ALA A 61 -5.08 7.27 -4.73
N ASP A 62 -5.34 6.40 -3.75
CA ASP A 62 -5.36 4.94 -3.97
C ASP A 62 -6.71 4.40 -4.45
N VAL A 63 -7.78 5.21 -4.39
CA VAL A 63 -9.14 4.78 -4.75
C VAL A 63 -9.24 4.34 -6.21
N PRO A 64 -8.63 5.05 -7.20
CA PRO A 64 -8.57 4.58 -8.58
C PRO A 64 -7.97 3.18 -8.73
N PHE A 65 -6.89 2.87 -8.00
CA PHE A 65 -6.23 1.57 -8.08
C PHE A 65 -7.14 0.46 -7.56
N LEU A 66 -7.74 0.68 -6.38
CA LEU A 66 -8.62 -0.29 -5.74
C LEU A 66 -9.92 -0.53 -6.54
N LEU A 67 -10.42 0.48 -7.24
CA LEU A 67 -11.56 0.34 -8.17
C LEU A 67 -11.21 -0.39 -9.46
N SER A 68 -9.96 -0.28 -9.94
CA SER A 68 -9.57 -0.87 -11.22
C SER A 68 -9.53 -2.40 -11.23
N ARG A 69 -9.51 -3.03 -10.05
CA ARG A 69 -9.42 -4.49 -9.83
C ARG A 69 -8.18 -5.15 -10.44
N VAL A 70 -7.20 -4.39 -10.92
CA VAL A 70 -5.94 -4.94 -11.39
C VAL A 70 -5.10 -5.41 -10.22
N SER A 71 -4.34 -6.49 -10.40
CA SER A 71 -3.50 -7.08 -9.34
C SER A 71 -2.28 -6.22 -9.01
N ALA A 72 -1.74 -5.52 -10.00
CA ALA A 72 -0.60 -4.62 -9.87
C ALA A 72 -0.67 -3.52 -10.93
N ALA A 73 -0.15 -2.35 -10.60
CA ALA A 73 -0.04 -1.24 -11.54
C ALA A 73 1.18 -0.39 -11.20
N LEU A 74 1.80 0.20 -12.23
CA LEU A 74 2.67 1.34 -12.05
C LEU A 74 1.78 2.58 -11.91
N ALA A 75 1.80 3.20 -10.73
CA ALA A 75 1.09 4.43 -10.45
C ALA A 75 2.02 5.65 -10.59
N ARG A 76 1.50 6.74 -11.15
CA ARG A 76 2.20 8.03 -11.30
C ARG A 76 1.31 9.19 -10.84
N GLY A 77 1.91 10.37 -10.71
CA GLY A 77 1.24 11.53 -10.11
C GLY A 77 1.21 11.36 -8.59
N ALA A 78 0.08 11.69 -7.97
CA ALA A 78 -0.17 11.35 -6.57
C ALA A 78 -0.56 9.87 -6.38
N GLY A 79 -0.75 9.12 -7.46
CA GLY A 79 -1.22 7.73 -7.47
C GLY A 79 -2.37 7.48 -8.44
N GLU A 80 -2.89 8.54 -9.06
CA GLU A 80 -4.10 8.52 -9.89
C GLU A 80 -3.88 8.03 -11.32
N LYS A 81 -2.64 8.09 -11.83
CA LYS A 81 -2.31 7.70 -13.21
C LYS A 81 -1.77 6.27 -13.24
N LEU A 82 -2.66 5.32 -13.51
CA LEU A 82 -2.36 3.89 -13.47
C LEU A 82 -1.94 3.34 -14.83
N SER A 83 -0.92 2.49 -14.83
CA SER A 83 -0.53 1.65 -15.95
C SER A 83 -0.49 0.20 -15.46
N PRO A 84 -1.49 -0.63 -15.78
CA PRO A 84 -1.58 -2.00 -15.29
C PRO A 84 -0.32 -2.82 -15.59
N LEU A 85 0.09 -3.64 -14.63
CA LEU A 85 1.18 -4.59 -14.78
C LEU A 85 0.62 -6.00 -14.79
N GLN A 86 1.15 -6.85 -15.67
CA GLN A 86 0.78 -8.26 -15.71
C GLN A 86 1.51 -8.99 -14.56
N ALA A 87 0.83 -9.15 -13.44
CA ALA A 87 1.25 -9.99 -12.33
C ALA A 87 0.25 -11.13 -12.15
N SER A 88 0.76 -12.33 -11.87
CA SER A 88 -0.06 -13.42 -11.33
C SER A 88 0.05 -13.39 -9.81
N PRO A 89 -0.94 -12.88 -9.05
CA PRO A 89 -0.87 -12.85 -7.58
C PRO A 89 -0.58 -14.21 -6.96
N ALA A 90 -0.99 -15.28 -7.66
CA ALA A 90 -0.79 -16.65 -7.24
C ALA A 90 0.68 -17.11 -7.25
N GLN A 91 1.64 -16.28 -7.66
CA GLN A 91 3.06 -16.65 -7.69
C GLN A 91 3.80 -16.36 -6.37
N TRP A 92 3.23 -15.50 -5.51
CA TRP A 92 3.86 -15.10 -4.26
C TRP A 92 3.04 -15.52 -3.03
N ARG A 93 3.74 -15.66 -1.91
CA ARG A 93 3.15 -15.53 -0.57
C ARG A 93 3.58 -14.20 0.01
N VAL A 94 2.65 -13.48 0.61
CA VAL A 94 2.90 -12.15 1.18
C VAL A 94 2.64 -12.18 2.66
N VAL A 95 3.61 -11.73 3.45
CA VAL A 95 3.43 -11.47 4.87
C VAL A 95 3.40 -9.98 5.08
N VAL A 96 2.48 -9.51 5.92
CA VAL A 96 2.42 -8.13 6.38
C VAL A 96 2.50 -8.11 7.90
N ALA A 97 3.55 -7.50 8.42
CA ALA A 97 3.73 -7.26 9.84
C ALA A 97 3.15 -5.88 10.19
N ILE A 98 2.17 -5.88 11.08
CA ILE A 98 1.47 -4.68 11.55
C ILE A 98 2.03 -4.33 12.92
N PRO A 99 2.65 -3.16 13.09
CA PRO A 99 3.19 -2.77 14.38
C PRO A 99 2.11 -2.30 15.36
N THR A 100 2.47 -2.07 16.62
CA THR A 100 1.57 -1.50 17.65
C THR A 100 1.35 0.01 17.50
N TRP A 101 2.15 0.68 16.68
CA TRP A 101 2.08 2.12 16.43
C TRP A 101 1.59 2.42 15.01
N ARG A 102 1.19 3.66 14.75
CA ARG A 102 0.60 4.09 13.46
C ARG A 102 1.25 5.38 12.98
N CYS A 103 1.19 5.60 11.66
CA CYS A 103 1.60 6.86 11.03
C CYS A 103 0.37 7.66 10.60
N VAL A 104 0.45 8.99 10.74
CA VAL A 104 -0.44 9.90 10.02
C VAL A 104 0.21 10.22 8.68
N THR A 105 -0.44 9.86 7.57
CA THR A 105 0.13 10.03 6.22
C THR A 105 0.56 11.48 5.96
N ALA A 106 -0.27 12.46 6.31
CA ALA A 106 0.03 13.88 6.12
C ALA A 106 1.33 14.30 6.85
N ASP A 107 1.47 13.90 8.12
CA ASP A 107 2.66 14.22 8.92
C ASP A 107 3.91 13.56 8.34
N MET A 108 3.79 12.34 7.83
CA MET A 108 4.92 11.65 7.19
C MET A 108 5.38 12.35 5.93
N PHE A 109 4.47 12.83 5.07
CA PHE A 109 4.84 13.61 3.89
C PHE A 109 5.49 14.94 4.26
N ALA A 110 4.95 15.67 5.25
CA ALA A 110 5.55 16.92 5.71
C ALA A 110 6.98 16.72 6.23
N ARG A 111 7.22 15.62 6.96
CA ARG A 111 8.56 15.25 7.44
C ARG A 111 9.49 14.79 6.31
N LEU A 112 8.93 14.16 5.27
CA LEU A 112 9.68 13.76 4.08
C LEU A 112 10.15 15.00 3.30
N ASP A 113 9.29 16.01 3.15
CA ASP A 113 9.61 17.29 2.51
C ASP A 113 10.72 18.02 3.26
N GLU A 114 10.67 18.04 4.60
CA GLU A 114 11.75 18.59 5.44
C GLU A 114 13.06 17.80 5.28
N TYR A 115 12.97 16.47 5.28
CA TYR A 115 14.14 15.60 5.15
C TYR A 115 14.84 15.74 3.79
N PHE A 116 14.08 15.98 2.72
CA PHE A 116 14.57 16.17 1.35
C PHE A 116 14.55 17.63 0.89
N HIS A 117 14.63 18.60 1.81
CA HIS A 117 14.60 20.03 1.48
C HIS A 117 15.72 20.45 0.52
N ASP A 118 16.88 19.80 0.58
CA ASP A 118 18.03 20.03 -0.33
C ASP A 118 17.87 19.37 -1.71
N GLY A 119 16.80 18.61 -1.92
CA GLY A 119 16.48 17.96 -3.18
C GLY A 119 16.21 16.46 -3.06
N TRP A 120 15.38 15.97 -3.98
CA TRP A 120 15.04 14.56 -4.09
C TRP A 120 16.20 13.74 -4.66
N LYS A 121 16.33 12.50 -4.18
CA LYS A 121 17.37 11.55 -4.61
C LYS A 121 17.20 11.04 -6.04
N SER A 122 15.98 11.08 -6.57
CA SER A 122 15.62 10.49 -7.85
C SER A 122 14.61 11.36 -8.59
N THR A 123 14.45 11.10 -9.88
CA THR A 123 13.37 11.70 -10.69
C THR A 123 12.25 10.69 -10.87
N SER A 124 11.05 11.17 -11.18
CA SER A 124 9.89 10.32 -11.47
C SER A 124 10.17 9.27 -12.55
N GLU A 125 10.94 9.61 -13.58
CA GLU A 125 11.31 8.71 -14.67
C GLU A 125 12.24 7.60 -14.19
N ARG A 126 13.23 7.95 -13.36
CA ARG A 126 14.17 6.97 -12.79
C ARG A 126 13.45 6.03 -11.83
N ALA A 127 12.59 6.56 -10.95
CA ALA A 127 11.77 5.76 -10.04
C ALA A 127 10.83 4.81 -10.80
N CYS A 128 10.20 5.28 -11.89
CA CYS A 128 9.38 4.41 -12.74
C CYS A 128 10.17 3.28 -13.40
N SER A 129 11.40 3.58 -13.85
CA SER A 129 12.30 2.58 -14.44
C SER A 129 12.74 1.54 -13.41
N GLU A 130 13.14 1.99 -12.22
CA GLU A 130 13.53 1.12 -11.10
C GLU A 130 12.37 0.21 -10.66
N ALA A 131 11.17 0.77 -10.49
CA ALA A 131 9.98 0.00 -10.11
C ALA A 131 9.67 -1.11 -11.12
N ARG A 132 9.79 -0.85 -12.43
CA ARG A 132 9.61 -1.86 -13.47
C ARG A 132 10.67 -2.95 -13.41
N GLN A 133 11.94 -2.57 -13.25
CA GLN A 133 13.04 -3.53 -13.15
C GLN A 133 12.88 -4.44 -11.92
N VAL A 134 12.55 -3.87 -10.76
CA VAL A 134 12.26 -4.64 -9.53
C VAL A 134 11.09 -5.59 -9.77
N PHE A 135 9.99 -5.09 -10.36
CA PHE A 135 8.81 -5.90 -10.64
C PHE A 135 9.13 -7.08 -11.58
N ASP A 136 9.87 -6.85 -12.66
CA ASP A 136 10.26 -7.91 -13.61
C ASP A 136 11.10 -9.00 -12.92
N ARG A 137 12.00 -8.61 -12.02
CA ARG A 137 12.81 -9.55 -11.22
C ARG A 137 11.95 -10.35 -10.24
N LEU A 138 10.99 -9.70 -9.58
CA LEU A 138 10.02 -10.39 -8.70
C LEU A 138 9.17 -11.41 -9.46
N VAL A 139 8.74 -11.08 -10.68
CA VAL A 139 7.98 -12.00 -11.55
C VAL A 139 8.83 -13.21 -11.96
N ARG A 140 10.14 -13.03 -12.12
CA ARG A 140 11.09 -14.14 -12.37
C ARG A 140 11.45 -14.92 -11.10
N GLY A 141 10.92 -14.55 -9.94
CA GLY A 141 11.20 -15.19 -8.65
C GLY A 141 12.62 -14.90 -8.12
N GLU A 142 13.26 -13.83 -8.59
CA GLU A 142 14.60 -13.45 -8.20
C GLU A 142 14.64 -12.75 -6.82
N PHE A 143 15.75 -12.92 -6.12
CA PHE A 143 16.02 -12.19 -4.89
C PHE A 143 16.25 -10.69 -5.17
N CYS A 144 15.40 -9.84 -4.59
CA CYS A 144 15.46 -8.38 -4.69
C CYS A 144 15.88 -7.70 -3.38
N GLY A 145 15.59 -8.30 -2.22
CA GLY A 145 15.93 -7.74 -0.92
C GLY A 145 15.04 -6.56 -0.51
N LEU A 146 15.63 -5.55 0.14
CA LEU A 146 14.90 -4.35 0.56
C LEU A 146 14.45 -3.55 -0.67
N LEU A 147 13.13 -3.35 -0.79
CA LEU A 147 12.54 -2.62 -1.90
C LEU A 147 12.63 -1.10 -1.68
N PRO A 148 12.81 -0.30 -2.74
CA PRO A 148 12.87 1.16 -2.65
C PRO A 148 11.56 1.76 -2.14
N ASN A 149 11.68 2.70 -1.22
CA ASN A 149 10.60 3.56 -0.73
C ASN A 149 11.25 4.79 -0.07
N ASP A 150 10.88 5.99 -0.49
CA ASP A 150 11.49 7.26 -0.03
C ASP A 150 11.37 7.46 1.49
N PHE A 151 10.33 6.91 2.12
CA PHE A 151 10.16 6.95 3.58
C PHE A 151 11.14 6.03 4.33
N SER A 152 11.77 5.06 3.64
CA SER A 152 12.58 4.02 4.29
C SER A 152 13.75 4.61 5.05
N ASP A 153 14.45 5.60 4.50
CA ASP A 153 15.62 6.17 5.17
C ASP A 153 15.25 6.88 6.47
N LEU A 154 14.17 7.68 6.43
CA LEU A 154 13.65 8.39 7.60
C LEU A 154 13.20 7.38 8.67
N LEU A 155 12.36 6.41 8.29
CA LEU A 155 11.80 5.42 9.21
C LEU A 155 12.87 4.49 9.79
N LEU A 156 13.85 4.04 9.00
CA LEU A 156 14.92 3.16 9.49
C LEU A 156 15.90 3.86 10.44
N ARG A 157 16.02 5.19 10.37
CA ARG A 157 16.81 5.98 11.31
C ARG A 157 16.10 6.12 12.65
N GLU A 158 14.81 6.38 12.64
CA GLU A 158 14.02 6.60 13.85
C GLU A 158 13.56 5.31 14.54
N ARG A 159 13.34 4.25 13.73
CA ARG A 159 12.81 2.96 14.15
C ARG A 159 13.75 1.86 13.67
N GLY A 160 14.90 1.78 14.32
CA GLY A 160 15.90 0.73 14.05
C GLY A 160 15.36 -0.69 14.22
N GLU A 161 14.23 -0.87 14.91
CA GLU A 161 13.51 -2.13 15.10
C GLU A 161 13.07 -2.80 13.78
N TYR A 162 12.80 -2.03 12.73
CA TYR A 162 12.55 -2.59 11.39
C TYR A 162 13.71 -3.45 10.88
N ARG A 163 14.96 -3.15 11.27
CA ARG A 163 16.13 -3.93 10.86
C ARG A 163 16.07 -5.35 11.39
N ALA A 164 15.59 -5.53 12.62
CA ALA A 164 15.41 -6.85 13.22
C ALA A 164 14.33 -7.64 12.45
N LEU A 165 13.20 -7.00 12.13
CA LEU A 165 12.15 -7.62 11.33
C LEU A 165 12.61 -7.97 9.91
N PHE A 166 13.38 -7.11 9.25
CA PHE A 166 13.94 -7.39 7.93
C PHE A 166 14.95 -8.53 7.97
N ALA A 167 15.71 -8.67 9.06
CA ALA A 167 16.57 -9.83 9.28
C ALA A 167 15.74 -11.11 9.47
N ASP A 168 14.59 -11.05 10.16
CA ASP A 168 13.65 -12.18 10.26
C ASP A 168 13.09 -12.56 8.87
N PHE A 169 12.68 -11.58 8.05
CA PHE A 169 12.23 -11.83 6.67
C PHE A 169 13.31 -12.51 5.83
N TYR A 170 14.54 -12.01 5.90
CA TYR A 170 15.65 -12.60 5.17
C TYR A 170 15.93 -14.04 5.62
N ARG A 171 16.02 -14.29 6.93
CA ARG A 171 16.29 -15.64 7.48
C ARG A 171 15.19 -16.65 7.17
N SER A 172 13.96 -16.19 6.99
CA SER A 172 12.82 -17.05 6.62
C SER A 172 12.70 -17.25 5.10
N GLY A 173 13.63 -16.75 4.30
CA GLY A 173 13.72 -17.00 2.86
C GLY A 173 12.91 -16.04 1.99
N ALA A 174 12.56 -14.85 2.49
CA ALA A 174 11.91 -13.84 1.68
C ALA A 174 12.81 -13.41 0.51
N ILE A 175 12.23 -13.27 -0.67
CA ILE A 175 12.92 -12.75 -1.85
C ILE A 175 12.92 -11.23 -1.89
N ALA A 176 11.97 -10.58 -1.21
CA ALA A 176 11.87 -9.13 -1.11
C ALA A 176 11.12 -8.70 0.14
N TRP A 177 11.38 -7.49 0.63
CA TRP A 177 10.68 -6.89 1.76
C TRP A 177 10.75 -5.37 1.72
N GLY A 178 9.89 -4.69 2.49
CA GLY A 178 9.92 -3.23 2.57
C GLY A 178 8.89 -2.67 3.53
N ILE A 179 8.85 -1.35 3.62
CA ILE A 179 7.81 -0.60 4.34
C ILE A 179 6.68 -0.27 3.36
N SER A 180 5.43 -0.47 3.76
CA SER A 180 4.27 -0.16 2.93
C SER A 180 3.89 1.32 3.03
N GLY A 181 3.98 2.04 1.90
CA GLY A 181 3.65 3.47 1.82
C GLY A 181 4.44 4.33 2.81
N SER A 182 3.76 5.24 3.49
CA SER A 182 4.33 6.05 4.59
C SER A 182 4.51 5.28 5.90
N GLY A 183 4.28 3.97 5.91
CA GLY A 183 4.24 3.13 7.10
C GLY A 183 2.87 3.14 7.80
N SER A 184 2.72 2.43 8.92
CA SER A 184 3.80 1.79 9.69
C SER A 184 4.03 0.30 9.35
N SER A 185 3.18 -0.33 8.55
CA SER A 185 3.35 -1.76 8.24
C SER A 185 4.58 -2.05 7.38
N ALA A 186 5.20 -3.19 7.64
CA ALA A 186 6.23 -3.77 6.80
C ALA A 186 5.69 -5.04 6.13
N PHE A 187 6.22 -5.38 4.97
CA PHE A 187 5.82 -6.56 4.22
C PHE A 187 7.03 -7.34 3.71
N ALA A 188 6.81 -8.61 3.40
CA ALA A 188 7.77 -9.47 2.73
C ALA A 188 7.08 -10.40 1.74
N LEU A 189 7.82 -10.80 0.71
CA LEU A 189 7.38 -11.70 -0.34
C LEU A 189 8.26 -12.93 -0.40
N TRP A 190 7.63 -14.08 -0.61
CA TRP A 190 8.28 -15.35 -0.94
C TRP A 190 7.74 -15.83 -2.28
N ASN A 191 8.55 -16.60 -3.00
CA ASN A 191 8.01 -17.50 -4.01
C ASN A 191 7.02 -18.45 -3.32
N LYS A 192 5.84 -18.64 -3.92
CA LYS A 192 4.74 -19.35 -3.26
C LYS A 192 5.11 -20.75 -2.77
N ASN A 193 5.92 -21.46 -3.54
CA ASN A 193 6.33 -22.83 -3.24
C ASN A 193 7.46 -22.91 -2.19
N ASP A 194 8.09 -21.79 -1.87
CA ASP A 194 9.23 -21.73 -0.94
C ASP A 194 8.81 -21.28 0.47
N PHE A 195 7.60 -20.72 0.61
CA PHE A 195 7.09 -20.29 1.91
C PHE A 195 6.85 -21.49 2.84
N ARG A 196 7.38 -21.40 4.07
CA ARG A 196 7.23 -22.44 5.12
C ARG A 196 6.51 -21.92 6.37
N GLY A 197 5.92 -20.73 6.29
CA GLY A 197 5.38 -20.01 7.43
C GLY A 197 6.32 -18.91 7.88
N PHE A 198 5.75 -17.92 8.59
CA PHE A 198 6.49 -16.84 9.20
C PHE A 198 5.87 -16.53 10.55
N SER A 199 6.71 -16.37 11.56
CA SER A 199 6.34 -15.84 12.86
C SER A 199 7.47 -14.97 13.36
N THR A 200 7.13 -13.90 14.06
CA THR A 200 8.12 -13.07 14.76
C THR A 200 7.65 -12.87 16.19
N ALA A 201 8.60 -12.80 17.12
CA ALA A 201 8.34 -12.52 18.54
C ALA A 201 8.66 -11.07 18.90
N LEU A 202 8.79 -10.20 17.90
CA LEU A 202 9.11 -8.79 18.10
C LEU A 202 7.95 -8.09 18.84
N PRO A 203 8.19 -7.49 20.02
CA PRO A 203 7.12 -6.99 20.89
C PRO A 203 6.38 -5.76 20.32
N TRP A 204 6.97 -5.11 19.33
CA TRP A 204 6.36 -3.97 18.63
C TRP A 204 5.49 -4.40 17.43
N VAL A 205 5.45 -5.69 17.09
CA VAL A 205 4.56 -6.26 16.07
C VAL A 205 3.29 -6.76 16.76
N GLU A 206 2.17 -6.10 16.46
CA GLU A 206 0.84 -6.40 17.02
C GLU A 206 0.21 -7.60 16.32
N ASP A 207 0.34 -7.67 15.00
CA ASP A 207 -0.30 -8.69 14.19
C ASP A 207 0.53 -9.03 12.94
N VAL A 208 0.32 -10.24 12.43
CA VAL A 208 0.98 -10.76 11.23
C VAL A 208 -0.08 -11.36 10.31
N LEU A 209 -0.31 -10.70 9.19
CA LEU A 209 -1.22 -11.16 8.15
C LEU A 209 -0.46 -11.95 7.09
N VAL A 210 -1.04 -13.05 6.61
CA VAL A 210 -0.47 -13.90 5.57
C VAL A 210 -1.46 -14.07 4.43
N PHE A 211 -1.01 -13.81 3.20
CA PHE A 211 -1.79 -13.90 1.97
C PHE A 211 -1.15 -14.90 0.99
#